data_AF-A0A821LDQ4-F1
#
_entry.id   AF-A0A821LDQ4-F1
#
_cell.length_a   1.000
_cell.length_b   1.000
_cell.length_c   1.000
_cell.angle_alpha   90.00
_cell.angle_beta   90.00
_cell.angle_gamma   90.00
#
_symmetry.space_group_name_H-M   'P 1'
#
loop_
_entity.id
_entity.type
_entity.pdbx_description
1 polymer ?
#
loop_
_entity_poly.entity_id
_entity_poly.type
_entity_poly.pdbx_seq_one_letter_code
_entity_poly.pdbx_strand_id
1 'polypeptide(L)' 'MYTLDFLYRLNFIDHQGDLIGLGGFITNLHDFESANILFAYLLDTKLFHEMNDEEEIVNLLAYLFTSMPL' A
#
# COMPACT_ATOMS: atom_id res chain seq x y z
N MET A 1 -17.68 -7.24 -0.78
CA MET A 1 -17.87 -6.78 0.61
C MET A 1 -16.56 -6.73 1.41
N TYR A 2 -15.57 -7.58 1.14
CA TYR A 2 -14.30 -7.61 1.90
C TYR A 2 -13.32 -6.46 1.57
N THR A 3 -13.28 -5.97 0.33
CA THR A 3 -12.29 -4.96 -0.10
C THR A 3 -12.49 -3.59 0.56
N LEU A 4 -13.73 -3.08 0.61
CA LEU A 4 -14.00 -1.77 1.23
C LEU A 4 -13.76 -1.81 2.75
N ASP A 5 -14.19 -2.88 3.42
CA ASP A 5 -13.93 -3.07 4.86
C ASP A 5 -12.42 -3.23 5.16
N PHE A 6 -11.65 -3.82 4.23
CA PHE A 6 -10.20 -3.86 4.32
C PHE A 6 -9.56 -2.48 4.16
N LEU A 7 -9.94 -1.72 3.12
CA LEU A 7 -9.44 -0.36 2.87
C LEU A 7 -9.81 0.62 4.00
N TYR A 8 -11.00 0.46 4.60
CA TYR A 8 -11.42 1.24 5.76
C TYR A 8 -10.54 0.95 6.99
N ARG A 9 -10.24 -0.33 7.26
CA ARG A 9 -9.34 -0.73 8.35
C ARG A 9 -7.90 -0.26 8.16
N LEU A 10 -7.46 -0.09 6.91
CA LEU A 10 -6.16 0.51 6.58
C LEU A 10 -6.18 2.04 6.54
N ASN A 11 -7.31 2.68 6.89
CA ASN A 11 -7.46 4.14 6.89
C ASN A 11 -7.23 4.77 5.50
N PHE A 12 -7.60 4.06 4.43
CA PHE A 12 -7.54 4.55 3.05
C PHE A 12 -8.87 5.14 2.57
N ILE A 13 -9.98 4.73 3.18
CA ILE A 13 -11.30 5.31 2.98
C ILE A 13 -11.96 5.63 4.31
N ASP A 14 -12.87 6.60 4.33
CA ASP A 14 -13.70 6.91 5.48
C ASP A 14 -14.97 6.02 5.53
N HIS A 15 -15.87 6.32 6.48
CA HIS A 15 -17.12 5.59 6.68
C HIS A 15 -18.15 5.82 5.56
N GLN A 16 -17.95 6.83 4.71
CA GLN A 16 -18.75 7.11 3.52
C GLN A 16 -18.14 6.46 2.26
N GLY A 17 -16.92 5.94 2.36
CA GLY A 17 -16.16 5.37 1.25
C GLY A 17 -15.31 6.38 0.50
N ASP A 18 -15.16 7.59 1.03
CA ASP A 18 -14.34 8.64 0.45
C ASP A 18 -12.86 8.39 0.75
N LEU A 19 -11.99 8.62 -0.24
CA LEU A 19 -10.55 8.43 -0.10
C LEU A 19 -9.96 9.43 0.90
N ILE A 20 -9.12 8.92 1.81
CA ILE A 20 -8.42 9.71 2.83
C ILE A 20 -6.96 9.28 2.93
N GLY A 21 -6.09 10.16 3.44
CA GLY A 21 -4.67 9.85 3.67
C GLY A 21 -3.96 9.29 2.43
N LEU A 22 -3.37 8.11 2.55
CA LEU A 22 -2.70 7.41 1.45
C LEU A 22 -3.67 6.73 0.46
N GLY A 23 -4.98 6.74 0.71
CA GLY A 23 -5.98 6.28 -0.26
C GLY A 23 -5.91 7.06 -1.57
N GLY A 24 -5.70 8.38 -1.50
CA GLY A 24 -5.47 9.21 -2.69
C GLY A 24 -4.17 8.85 -3.42
N PHE A 25 -3.13 8.44 -2.69
CA PHE A 25 -1.87 8.00 -3.29
C PHE A 25 -2.05 6.74 -4.13
N ILE A 26 -2.82 5.75 -3.65
CA ILE A 26 -3.08 4.50 -4.37
C ILE A 26 -3.78 4.75 -5.71
N THR A 27 -4.67 5.74 -5.80
CA THR A 27 -5.34 6.08 -7.08
C THR A 27 -4.41 6.66 -8.15
N ASN A 28 -3.22 7.10 -7.76
CA ASN A 28 -2.19 7.59 -8.69
C ASN A 28 -1.22 6.49 -9.13
N LEU A 29 -1.30 5.30 -8.54
CA LEU A 29 -0.51 4.14 -8.96
C LEU A 29 -1.22 3.42 -10.12
N HIS A 30 -0.42 2.94 -11.07
CA HIS A 30 -0.95 2.25 -12.25
C HIS A 30 -1.56 0.91 -11.83
N ASP A 31 -2.80 0.67 -12.27
CA ASP A 31 -3.65 -0.46 -11.93
C ASP A 31 -3.95 -0.62 -10.42
N PHE A 32 -5.20 -0.96 -10.06
CA PHE A 32 -5.58 -1.16 -8.66
C PHE A 32 -5.15 -2.55 -8.17
N GLU A 33 -3.84 -2.78 -8.15
CA GLU A 33 -3.24 -4.06 -7.77
C GLU A 33 -3.07 -4.18 -6.25
N SER A 34 -3.14 -5.42 -5.75
CA SER A 34 -2.91 -5.75 -4.34
C SER A 34 -1.57 -5.23 -3.82
N ALA A 35 -0.54 -5.19 -4.70
CA ALA A 35 0.78 -4.66 -4.38
C ALA A 35 0.77 -3.16 -4.05
N ASN A 36 -0.05 -2.36 -4.74
CA ASN A 36 -0.18 -0.93 -4.49
C ASN A 36 -0.79 -0.62 -3.12
N ILE A 37 -1.77 -1.44 -2.70
CA ILE A 37 -2.39 -1.33 -1.38
C ILE A 37 -1.37 -1.64 -0.28
N LEU A 38 -0.60 -2.72 -0.44
CA LEU A 38 0.42 -3.09 0.54
C LEU A 38 1.55 -2.07 0.59
N PHE A 39 2.02 -1.58 -0.56
CA PHE A 39 3.05 -0.55 -0.63
C PHE A 39 2.62 0.73 0.10
N ALA A 40 1.41 1.22 -0.16
CA ALA A 40 0.87 2.38 0.55
C ALA A 40 0.79 2.14 2.06
N TYR A 41 0.39 0.93 2.50
CA TYR A 41 0.37 0.60 3.92
C TYR A 41 1.78 0.65 4.53
N LEU A 42 2.78 0.08 3.86
CA LEU A 42 4.16 0.07 4.33
C LEU A 42 4.76 1.47 4.43
N LEU A 43 4.38 2.39 3.54
CA LEU A 43 4.76 3.82 3.63
C LEU A 43 4.22 4.51 4.89
N ASP A 44 3.03 4.12 5.36
CA ASP A 44 2.44 4.66 6.61
C ASP A 44 3.11 4.07 7.87
N THR A 45 3.82 2.96 7.72
CA THR A 45 4.57 2.34 8.82
C THR A 45 5.97 2.94 8.99
N LYS A 46 6.61 2.62 10.12
CA LYS A 46 8.02 2.93 10.35
C LYS A 46 8.99 2.00 9.61
N LEU A 47 8.51 1.03 8.84
CA LEU A 47 9.35 0.01 8.21
C LEU A 47 10.51 0.62 7.41
N PHE A 48 10.20 1.49 6.45
CA PHE A 48 11.23 2.13 5.63
C PHE A 48 12.12 3.13 6.41
N HIS A 49 11.69 3.59 7.58
CA HIS A 49 12.50 4.41 8.47
C HIS A 49 13.46 3.57 9.32
N GLU A 50 13.13 2.31 9.56
CA GLU A 50 13.94 1.35 10.32
C GLU A 50 14.91 0.57 9.40
N MET A 51 14.57 0.43 8.12
CA MET A 51 15.45 -0.08 7.09
C MET A 51 16.50 0.98 6.73
N ASN A 52 17.77 0.70 7.04
CA ASN A 52 18.89 1.60 6.73
C ASN A 52 19.66 1.20 5.47
N ASP A 53 19.29 0.07 4.85
CA ASP A 53 19.93 -0.46 3.65
C ASP A 53 19.04 -0.24 2.42
N GLU A 54 19.52 0.58 1.49
CA GLU A 54 18.83 0.89 0.24
C GLU A 54 18.62 -0.34 -0.64
N GLU A 55 19.57 -1.30 -0.63
CA GLU A 55 19.47 -2.53 -1.42
C GLU A 55 18.36 -3.43 -0.87
N GLU A 56 18.21 -3.52 0.46
CA GLU A 56 17.10 -4.26 1.08
C GLU A 56 15.75 -3.63 0.74
N ILE A 57 15.65 -2.30 0.73
CA ILE A 57 14.42 -1.58 0.34
C ILE A 57 14.06 -1.90 -1.11
N VAL A 58 15.03 -1.82 -2.03
CA VAL A 58 14.81 -2.12 -3.46
C VAL A 58 14.40 -3.58 -3.65
N ASN A 59 15.05 -4.52 -2.97
CA ASN A 59 14.71 -5.94 -3.04
C ASN A 59 13.31 -6.24 -2.52
N LEU A 60 12.90 -5.61 -1.43
CA LEU A 60 11.54 -5.71 -0.90
C LEU A 60 10.51 -5.21 -1.92
N LEU A 61 10.72 -4.01 -2.47
CA LEU A 61 9.81 -3.44 -3.47
C LEU A 61 9.72 -4.33 -4.71
N ALA A 62 10.86 -4.81 -5.23
CA ALA A 62 10.89 -5.72 -6.37
C ALA A 62 10.09 -7.00 -6.08
N TYR A 63 10.22 -7.59 -4.89
CA TYR A 63 9.42 -8.75 -4.50
C TYR A 63 7.92 -8.45 -4.49
N LEU A 64 7.50 -7.32 -3.89
CA LEU A 64 6.10 -6.93 -3.80
C LEU A 64 5.45 -6.77 -5.19
N PHE A 65 6.15 -6.15 -6.14
CA PHE A 65 5.61 -5.85 -7.47
C PHE A 65 5.78 -6.97 -8.51
N THR A 66 6.61 -7.98 -8.25
CA THR A 66 6.85 -9.07 -9.22
C THR A 66 6.33 -10.43 -8.79
N SER A 67 6.14 -10.64 -7.48
CA SER A 67 5.85 -11.96 -6.92
C SER A 67 4.44 -12.09 -6.34
N MET A 68 3.66 -10.99 -6.27
CA MET A 68 2.26 -11.09 -5.85
C MET A 68 1.37 -11.59 -6.99
N PRO A 69 0.42 -12.50 -6.70
CA PRO A 69 -0.61 -12.86 -7.67
C PRO A 69 -1.52 -11.66 -7.97
N LEU A 70 -1.81 -11.48 -9.27
CA LEU A 70 -2.79 -10.52 -9.79
C LEU A 70 -4.21 -10.85 -9.33
#